data_AF-A0A950A8U9-F1
#
_entry.id   AF-A0A950A8U9-F1
#
_cell.length_a   1.000
_cell.length_b   1.000
_cell.length_c   1.000
_cell.angle_alpha   90.00
_cell.angle_beta   90.00
_cell.angle_gamma   90.00
#
_symmetry.space_group_name_H-M   'P 1'
#
loop_
_entity.id
_entity.type
_entity.pdbx_description
1 polymer ?
#
loop_
_entity_poly.entity_id
_entity_poly.type
_entity_poly.pdbx_seq_one_letter_code
_entity_poly.pdbx_strand_id
1 'polypeptide(L)'
;KAKAETLLKAALLEGLDKLPAGQVVMIKITLPEQDDLYADCIKHPKVLKVVALSGGYSLKEGDERLRRNHGVVASFSRALVEGLSVEQSDAEYNAVLDATIQSIFEASIT
;
A
#
# COMPACT_ATOMS: atom_id res chain seq x y z
N LYS A 1 15.28 3.07 8.60
CA LYS A 1 13.82 2.94 8.38
C LYS A 1 13.18 1.99 9.40
N ALA A 2 13.53 0.69 9.44
CA ALA A 2 12.97 -0.32 10.37
C ALA A 2 12.70 0.12 11.83
N LYS A 3 13.69 0.73 12.53
CA LYS A 3 13.49 1.20 13.92
C LYS A 3 12.36 2.24 14.04
N ALA A 4 12.26 3.16 13.09
CA ALA A 4 11.19 4.16 13.06
C ALA A 4 9.83 3.51 12.79
N GLU A 5 9.78 2.49 11.95
CA GLU A 5 8.55 1.74 11.66
C GLU A 5 8.05 0.96 12.86
N THR A 6 8.97 0.40 13.66
CA THR A 6 8.63 -0.26 14.93
C THR A 6 7.98 0.72 15.91
N LEU A 7 8.56 1.92 16.06
CA LEU A 7 7.98 2.98 16.90
C LEU A 7 6.63 3.45 16.37
N LEU A 8 6.52 3.62 15.05
CA LEU A 8 5.27 4.02 14.39
C LEU A 8 4.17 2.97 14.59
N LYS A 9 4.48 1.68 14.41
CA LYS A 9 3.51 0.59 14.64
C LYS A 9 2.96 0.62 16.07
N ALA A 10 3.84 0.76 17.06
CA ALA A 10 3.44 0.83 18.46
C ALA A 10 2.50 2.02 18.71
N ALA A 11 2.87 3.20 18.22
CA ALA A 11 2.05 4.41 18.36
C ALA A 11 0.71 4.32 17.61
N LEU A 12 0.68 3.68 16.43
CA LEU A 12 -0.55 3.43 15.68
C LEU A 12 -1.50 2.55 16.47
N LEU A 13 -1.03 1.43 17.02
CA LEU A 13 -1.86 0.53 17.83
C LEU A 13 -2.42 1.25 19.07
N GLU A 14 -1.59 2.01 19.78
CA GLU A 14 -2.04 2.82 20.92
C GLU A 14 -3.11 3.85 20.52
N GLY A 15 -2.93 4.51 19.36
CA GLY A 15 -3.91 5.46 18.83
C GLY A 15 -5.22 4.78 18.44
N LEU A 16 -5.16 3.60 17.84
CA LEU A 16 -6.32 2.80 17.46
C LEU A 16 -7.13 2.35 18.68
N ASP A 17 -6.47 1.93 19.77
CA ASP A 17 -7.13 1.54 21.01
C ASP A 17 -7.97 2.70 21.60
N LYS A 18 -7.50 3.94 21.42
CA LYS A 18 -8.15 5.16 21.93
C LYS A 18 -9.31 5.67 21.07
N LEU A 19 -9.49 5.17 19.85
CA LEU A 19 -10.60 5.62 19.00
C LEU A 19 -11.96 5.33 19.67
N PRO A 20 -12.95 6.22 19.55
CA PRO A 20 -14.31 5.97 20.04
C PRO A 20 -14.92 4.68 19.47
N ALA A 21 -15.85 4.08 20.23
CA ALA A 21 -16.63 2.95 19.73
C ALA A 21 -17.40 3.33 18.45
N GLY A 22 -17.42 2.43 17.47
CA GLY A 22 -18.06 2.66 16.17
C GLY A 22 -17.21 3.46 15.17
N GLN A 23 -16.08 4.06 15.58
CA GLN A 23 -15.17 4.72 14.66
C GLN A 23 -14.19 3.71 14.05
N VAL A 24 -14.13 3.69 12.72
CA VAL A 24 -13.18 2.91 11.93
C VAL A 24 -12.33 3.83 11.05
N VAL A 25 -11.09 3.43 10.78
CA VAL A 25 -10.14 4.21 9.98
C VAL A 25 -9.45 3.34 8.94
N MET A 26 -8.92 3.98 7.89
CA MET A 26 -7.93 3.37 7.00
C MET A 26 -6.57 3.95 7.31
N ILE A 27 -5.52 3.14 7.24
CA ILE A 27 -4.15 3.57 7.49
C ILE A 27 -3.35 3.45 6.21
N LYS A 28 -2.75 4.55 5.77
CA LYS A 28 -1.83 4.58 4.64
C LYS A 28 -0.39 4.60 5.13
N ILE A 29 0.35 3.52 4.86
CA ILE A 29 1.74 3.33 5.30
C ILE A 29 2.73 3.25 4.14
N THR A 30 3.99 3.54 4.42
CA THR A 30 5.10 3.15 3.55
C THR A 30 5.30 1.64 3.65
N LEU A 31 5.56 0.95 2.53
CA LEU A 31 5.90 -0.48 2.52
C LEU A 31 7.07 -0.75 3.48
N PRO A 32 6.91 -1.64 4.48
CA PRO A 32 7.85 -1.76 5.58
C PRO A 32 9.17 -2.43 5.17
N GLU A 33 10.21 -2.30 5.99
CA GLU A 33 11.44 -3.09 5.83
C GLU A 33 11.30 -4.53 6.31
N GLN A 34 10.44 -4.76 7.30
CA GLN A 34 10.10 -6.11 7.76
C GLN A 34 8.77 -6.53 7.14
N ASP A 35 8.77 -7.64 6.43
CA ASP A 35 7.58 -8.26 5.87
C ASP A 35 6.51 -8.47 6.96
N ASP A 36 5.25 -8.18 6.62
CA ASP A 36 4.09 -8.28 7.52
C ASP A 36 4.17 -7.47 8.83
N LEU A 37 5.05 -6.47 8.93
CA LEU A 37 5.21 -5.66 10.16
C LEU A 37 3.87 -5.12 10.69
N TYR A 38 2.97 -4.69 9.80
CA TYR A 38 1.67 -4.11 10.14
C TYR A 38 0.50 -5.11 10.24
N ALA A 39 0.75 -6.43 10.30
CA ALA A 39 -0.30 -7.44 10.40
C ALA A 39 -1.25 -7.22 11.59
N ASP A 40 -0.75 -6.72 12.72
CA ASP A 40 -1.59 -6.41 13.89
C ASP A 40 -2.55 -5.23 13.62
N CYS A 41 -2.11 -4.23 12.85
CA CYS A 41 -2.97 -3.13 12.43
C CYS A 41 -4.08 -3.64 11.48
N ILE A 42 -3.77 -4.59 10.60
CA ILE A 42 -4.76 -5.20 9.69
C ILE A 42 -5.85 -5.96 10.46
N LYS A 43 -5.45 -6.67 11.53
CA LYS A 43 -6.37 -7.45 12.38
C LYS A 43 -7.15 -6.59 13.37
N HIS A 44 -6.77 -5.32 13.54
CA HIS A 44 -7.37 -4.46 14.56
C HIS A 44 -8.83 -4.12 14.19
N PRO A 45 -9.82 -4.29 15.09
CA PRO A 45 -11.24 -4.16 14.76
C PRO A 45 -11.67 -2.75 14.31
N LYS A 46 -10.87 -1.73 14.63
CA LYS A 46 -11.10 -0.33 14.20
C LYS A 46 -10.35 0.04 12.92
N VAL A 47 -9.67 -0.90 12.27
CA VAL A 47 -9.02 -0.68 10.98
C VAL A 47 -9.87 -1.33 9.89
N LEU A 48 -10.39 -0.51 8.98
CA LEU A 48 -11.14 -0.97 7.83
C LEU A 48 -10.21 -1.60 6.78
N LYS A 49 -9.09 -0.93 6.50
CA LYS A 49 -8.09 -1.41 5.55
C LYS A 49 -6.75 -0.71 5.78
N VAL A 50 -5.66 -1.45 5.57
CA VAL A 50 -4.31 -0.87 5.44
C VAL A 50 -3.98 -0.77 3.96
N VAL A 51 -3.54 0.42 3.55
CA VAL A 51 -3.15 0.71 2.17
C VAL A 51 -1.70 1.19 2.12
N ALA A 52 -0.99 0.91 1.03
CA ALA A 52 0.42 1.25 0.88
C ALA A 52 0.66 2.37 -0.12
N LEU A 53 1.51 3.33 0.23
CA LEU A 53 2.09 4.27 -0.74
C LEU A 53 3.35 3.67 -1.38
N SER A 54 3.63 4.01 -2.64
CA SER A 54 4.86 3.55 -3.31
C SER A 54 6.11 4.25 -2.79
N GLY A 55 5.99 5.47 -2.26
CA GLY A 55 7.07 6.10 -1.46
C GLY A 55 8.35 6.44 -2.22
N GLY A 56 8.29 6.48 -3.55
CA GLY A 56 9.47 6.69 -4.41
C GLY A 56 10.04 5.40 -5.00
N TYR A 57 9.51 4.22 -4.62
CA TYR A 57 9.78 2.99 -5.34
C TYR A 57 9.15 3.02 -6.73
N SER A 58 9.81 2.36 -7.69
CA SER A 58 9.22 2.05 -8.99
C SER A 58 8.01 1.14 -8.84
N LEU A 59 7.17 1.05 -9.87
CA LEU A 59 6.07 0.08 -9.92
C LEU A 59 6.54 -1.33 -9.55
N LYS A 60 7.62 -1.80 -10.19
CA LYS A 60 8.16 -3.16 -9.97
C LYS A 60 8.57 -3.41 -8.52
N GLU A 61 9.34 -2.50 -7.92
CA GLU A 61 9.78 -2.67 -6.53
C GLU A 61 8.61 -2.50 -5.55
N GLY A 62 7.68 -1.59 -5.84
CA GLY A 62 6.45 -1.40 -5.08
C GLY A 62 5.62 -2.68 -5.02
N ASP A 63 5.37 -3.32 -6.16
CA ASP A 63 4.61 -4.57 -6.25
C ASP A 63 5.33 -5.73 -5.57
N GLU A 64 6.66 -5.84 -5.74
CA GLU A 64 7.45 -6.90 -5.08
C GLU A 64 7.38 -6.80 -3.56
N ARG A 65 7.51 -5.59 -3.01
CA ARG A 65 7.38 -5.36 -1.57
C ARG A 65 5.95 -5.54 -1.09
N LEU A 66 4.95 -5.10 -1.87
CA LEU A 66 3.54 -5.23 -1.52
C LEU A 66 3.12 -6.70 -1.39
N ARG A 67 3.55 -7.58 -2.31
CA ARG A 67 3.28 -9.04 -2.27
C ARG A 67 3.73 -9.73 -0.98
N ARG A 68 4.67 -9.14 -0.24
CA ARG A 68 5.21 -9.69 1.02
C ARG A 68 4.47 -9.16 2.26
N ASN A 69 3.43 -8.36 2.06
CA ASN A 69 2.67 -7.71 3.13
C ASN A 69 1.19 -8.07 2.99
N HIS A 70 0.84 -9.25 3.52
CA HIS A 70 -0.44 -9.89 3.31
C HIS A 70 -1.61 -9.03 3.83
N GLY A 71 -2.62 -8.85 2.99
CA GLY A 71 -3.82 -8.07 3.33
C GLY A 71 -3.66 -6.55 3.23
N VAL A 72 -2.46 -6.04 2.90
CA VAL A 72 -2.23 -4.63 2.50
C VAL A 72 -2.54 -4.47 1.02
N VAL A 73 -3.23 -3.40 0.64
CA VAL A 73 -3.53 -3.10 -0.78
C VAL A 73 -2.80 -1.84 -1.24
N ALA A 74 -2.50 -1.74 -2.52
CA ALA A 74 -1.84 -0.55 -3.06
C ALA A 74 -2.75 0.70 -2.97
N SER A 75 -2.12 1.84 -2.71
CA SER A 75 -2.66 3.18 -2.92
C SER A 75 -1.56 4.03 -3.57
N PHE A 76 -1.14 3.57 -4.75
CA PHE A 76 -0.08 4.18 -5.55
C PHE A 76 -0.62 5.37 -6.35
N SER A 77 0.24 6.38 -6.56
CA SER A 77 -0.06 7.53 -7.40
C SER A 77 0.88 7.56 -8.61
N ARG A 78 2.10 8.10 -8.44
CA ARG A 78 3.11 8.15 -9.52
C ARG A 78 3.44 6.77 -10.09
N ALA A 79 3.51 5.75 -9.24
CA ALA A 79 3.79 4.38 -9.69
C ALA A 79 2.62 3.76 -10.51
N LEU A 80 1.38 4.24 -10.33
CA LEU A 80 0.23 3.79 -11.16
C LEU A 80 0.30 4.34 -12.59
N VAL A 81 0.96 5.48 -12.79
CA VAL A 81 1.06 6.17 -14.08
C VAL A 81 2.49 6.13 -14.64
N GLU A 82 3.34 5.25 -14.10
CA GLU A 82 4.71 5.07 -14.57
C GLU A 82 4.70 4.55 -16.01
N GLY A 83 5.43 5.22 -16.91
CA GLY A 83 5.48 4.86 -18.33
C GLY A 83 4.33 5.41 -19.19
N LEU A 84 3.35 6.11 -18.61
CA LEU A 84 2.33 6.83 -19.37
C LEU A 84 2.86 8.18 -19.86
N SER A 85 2.54 8.54 -21.10
CA SER A 85 2.97 9.78 -21.75
C SER A 85 1.88 10.33 -22.67
N VAL A 86 1.90 11.66 -22.87
CA VAL A 86 1.00 12.35 -23.80
C VAL A 86 1.29 12.05 -25.28
N GLU A 87 2.46 11.49 -25.57
CA GLU A 87 2.91 11.16 -26.94
C GLU A 87 2.44 9.76 -27.40
N GLN A 88 1.85 8.96 -26.50
CA GLN A 88 1.34 7.64 -26.81
C GLN A 88 0.03 7.73 -27.59
N SER A 89 -0.23 6.75 -28.45
CA SER A 89 -1.59 6.53 -28.95
C SER A 89 -2.51 6.06 -27.82
N ASP A 90 -3.82 6.27 -27.97
CA ASP A 90 -4.82 5.78 -27.01
C ASP A 90 -4.69 4.26 -26.75
N ALA A 91 -4.37 3.48 -27.78
CA ALA A 91 -4.19 2.04 -27.67
C ALA A 91 -2.98 1.67 -26.79
N GLU A 92 -1.84 2.35 -26.98
CA GLU A 92 -0.63 2.12 -26.18
C GLU A 92 -0.83 2.59 -24.74
N TYR A 93 -1.44 3.76 -24.55
CA TYR A 93 -1.77 4.30 -23.23
C TYR A 93 -2.63 3.33 -22.43
N ASN A 94 -3.73 2.86 -23.03
CA ASN A 94 -4.66 1.93 -22.38
C ASN A 94 -3.97 0.58 -22.08
N ALA A 95 -3.16 0.06 -23.01
CA ALA A 95 -2.43 -1.18 -22.78
C ALA A 95 -1.44 -1.08 -21.60
N VAL A 96 -0.73 0.06 -21.45
CA VAL A 96 0.20 0.27 -20.33
C VAL A 96 -0.55 0.45 -19.01
N LEU A 97 -1.65 1.21 -19.01
CA LEU A 97 -2.47 1.41 -17.82
C LEU A 97 -3.11 0.09 -17.36
N ASP A 98 -3.67 -0.71 -18.26
CA ASP A 98 -4.26 -2.01 -17.96
C ASP A 98 -3.23 -2.98 -17.37
N ALA A 99 -2.05 -3.07 -17.98
CA ALA A 99 -0.96 -3.91 -17.47
C ALA A 99 -0.50 -3.46 -16.07
N THR A 100 -0.44 -2.15 -15.83
CA THR A 100 -0.05 -1.57 -14.54
C THR A 100 -1.10 -1.85 -13.47
N ILE A 101 -2.38 -1.65 -13.77
CA ILE A 101 -3.50 -1.98 -12.88
C ILE A 101 -3.49 -3.46 -12.54
N GLN A 102 -3.30 -4.34 -13.52
CA GLN A 102 -3.27 -5.78 -13.31
C GLN A 102 -2.13 -6.19 -12.38
N SER A 103 -0.92 -5.67 -12.58
CA SER A 103 0.23 -5.98 -11.72
C SER A 103 0.01 -5.51 -10.27
N ILE A 104 -0.50 -4.28 -10.10
CA ILE A 104 -0.82 -3.72 -8.78
C ILE A 104 -1.93 -4.53 -8.10
N PHE A 105 -2.95 -4.94 -8.86
CA PHE A 105 -4.05 -5.76 -8.36
C PHE A 105 -3.53 -7.10 -7.85
N GLU A 106 -2.76 -7.83 -8.67
CA GLU A 106 -2.16 -9.11 -8.29
C GLU A 106 -1.28 -8.98 -7.04
N ALA A 107 -0.53 -7.89 -6.91
CA ALA A 107 0.26 -7.61 -5.72
C ALA A 107 -0.59 -7.26 -4.48
N SER A 108 -1.78 -6.68 -4.68
CA SER A 108 -2.67 -6.24 -3.59
C SER A 108 -3.57 -7.34 -3.03
N ILE A 109 -3.69 -8.48 -3.72
CA ILE A 109 -4.58 -9.59 -3.32
C ILE A 109 -3.87 -10.76 -2.64
N THR A 110 -2.56 -10.64 -2.39
CA THR A 110 -1.78 -11.59 -1.58
C THR A 110 -2.12 -11.44 -0.10
#